data_AF-A0A4R2P157-F1
#
_entry.id   AF-A0A4R2P157-F1
#
_cell.length_a   1.000
_cell.length_b   1.000
_cell.length_c   1.000
_cell.angle_alpha   90.00
_cell.angle_beta   90.00
_cell.angle_gamma   90.00
#
_symmetry.space_group_name_H-M   'P 1'
#
loop_
_entity.id
_entity.type
_entity.pdbx_description
1 polymer ?
#
loop_
_entity_poly.entity_id
_entity_poly.type
_entity_poly.pdbx_seq_one_letter_code
_entity_poly.pdbx_strand_id
1 'polypeptide(L)'
;MTRPDPRLVGLARISGALRAAKLLRLAEANARLRRVEQELAALDAPEMAAAAPGDIAALAVTGAARARWCAARRAALIAAQDRARAARDAALAEARGAVGRDAAVARLCERDGFRHPGGPDR
;
A
#
# COMPACT_ATOMS: atom_id res chain seq x y z
N MET A 1 -21.19 10.67 -37.75
CA MET A 1 -20.32 10.21 -36.64
C MET A 1 -19.52 9.01 -37.14
N THR A 2 -18.20 9.14 -37.20
CA THR A 2 -17.29 8.05 -37.60
C THR A 2 -17.28 6.99 -36.50
N ARG A 3 -17.41 5.71 -36.87
CA ARG A 3 -17.39 4.61 -35.89
C ARG A 3 -16.00 4.56 -35.24
N PRO A 4 -15.89 4.44 -33.90
CA PRO A 4 -14.59 4.37 -33.22
C PRO A 4 -13.77 3.18 -33.71
N ASP A 5 -12.46 3.37 -33.85
CA ASP A 5 -11.53 2.28 -34.20
C ASP A 5 -11.61 1.19 -33.10
N PRO A 6 -11.99 -0.06 -33.44
CA PRO A 6 -12.09 -1.14 -32.45
C PRO A 6 -10.77 -1.43 -31.72
N ARG A 7 -9.62 -1.14 -32.34
CA ARG A 7 -8.31 -1.27 -31.70
C ARG A 7 -8.14 -0.25 -30.57
N LEU A 8 -8.59 0.98 -30.79
CA LEU A 8 -8.54 2.06 -29.80
C LEU A 8 -9.48 1.78 -28.63
N VAL A 9 -10.68 1.26 -28.91
CA VAL A 9 -11.63 0.79 -27.89
C VAL A 9 -11.00 -0.33 -27.04
N GLY A 10 -10.35 -1.31 -27.68
CA GLY A 10 -9.65 -2.39 -27.01
C GLY A 10 -8.51 -1.88 -26.12
N LEU A 11 -7.70 -0.95 -26.63
CA LEU A 11 -6.59 -0.35 -25.90
C LEU A 11 -7.06 0.43 -24.67
N ALA A 12 -8.11 1.24 -24.80
CA ALA A 12 -8.71 2.01 -23.70
C ALA A 12 -9.25 1.11 -22.57
N ARG A 13 -9.87 -0.02 -22.95
CA ARG A 13 -10.33 -1.01 -21.97
C ARG A 13 -9.17 -1.65 -21.23
N ILE A 14 -8.11 -2.05 -21.94
CA ILE A 14 -6.93 -2.68 -21.35
C ILE A 14 -6.17 -1.69 -20.45
N SER A 15 -5.99 -0.44 -20.89
CA SER A 15 -5.31 0.58 -20.10
C SER A 15 -6.08 0.89 -18.81
N GLY A 16 -7.40 0.99 -18.88
CA GLY A 16 -8.26 1.21 -17.72
C GLY A 16 -8.19 0.05 -16.72
N ALA A 17 -8.26 -1.19 -17.21
CA ALA A 17 -8.15 -2.38 -16.37
C ALA A 17 -6.77 -2.49 -15.69
N LEU A 18 -5.69 -2.19 -16.44
CA LEU A 18 -4.33 -2.16 -15.88
C LEU A 18 -4.18 -1.06 -14.83
N ARG A 19 -4.70 0.14 -15.09
CA ARG A 19 -4.72 1.24 -14.10
C ARG A 19 -5.42 0.80 -12.82
N ALA A 20 -6.62 0.25 -12.93
CA ALA A 20 -7.39 -0.22 -11.77
C ALA A 20 -6.63 -1.30 -10.97
N ALA A 21 -6.07 -2.30 -11.66
CA ALA A 21 -5.30 -3.37 -11.01
C ALA A 21 -4.06 -2.84 -10.29
N LYS A 22 -3.32 -1.89 -10.88
CA LYS A 22 -2.13 -1.30 -10.23
C LYS A 22 -2.49 -0.40 -9.05
N LEU A 23 -3.59 0.36 -9.14
CA LEU A 23 -4.09 1.15 -8.01
C LEU A 23 -4.55 0.27 -6.85
N LEU A 24 -5.20 -0.87 -7.14
CA LEU A 24 -5.59 -1.84 -6.11
C LEU A 24 -4.36 -2.40 -5.39
N ARG A 25 -3.32 -2.82 -6.13
CA ARG A 25 -2.05 -3.29 -5.54
C ARG A 25 -1.37 -2.23 -4.69
N LEU A 26 -1.40 -0.97 -5.11
CA LEU A 26 -0.88 0.14 -4.30
C LEU A 26 -1.69 0.32 -3.01
N ALA A 27 -3.03 0.20 -3.07
CA ALA A 27 -3.88 0.27 -1.89
C ALA A 27 -3.59 -0.86 -0.90
N GLU A 28 -3.40 -2.10 -1.38
CA GLU A 28 -2.99 -3.25 -0.58
C GLU A 28 -1.62 -3.05 0.07
N ALA A 29 -0.63 -2.55 -0.69
CA ALA A 29 0.70 -2.26 -0.15
C ALA A 29 0.66 -1.17 0.94
N ASN A 30 -0.14 -0.11 0.74
CA ASN A 30 -0.35 0.92 1.75
C ASN A 30 -1.04 0.36 3.01
N ALA A 31 -2.04 -0.52 2.85
CA ALA A 31 -2.70 -1.17 3.97
C ALA A 31 -1.73 -2.03 4.79
N ARG A 32 -0.86 -2.78 4.11
CA ARG A 32 0.19 -3.57 4.75
C ARG A 32 1.18 -2.71 5.53
N LEU A 33 1.66 -1.61 4.95
CA LEU A 33 2.56 -0.69 5.62
C LEU A 33 1.92 -0.11 6.89
N ARG A 34 0.68 0.39 6.79
CA ARG A 34 -0.07 0.92 7.94
C ARG A 34 -0.23 -0.10 9.07
N ARG A 35 -0.50 -1.37 8.73
CA ARG A 35 -0.62 -2.43 9.72
C ARG A 35 0.69 -2.62 10.50
N VAL A 36 1.83 -2.65 9.82
CA VAL A 36 3.13 -2.78 10.48
C VAL A 36 3.44 -1.56 11.36
N GLU A 37 3.10 -0.35 10.89
CA GLU A 37 3.26 0.88 11.66
C GLU A 37 2.39 0.89 12.92
N GLN A 38 1.15 0.40 12.84
CA GLN A 38 0.26 0.22 13.99
C GLN A 38 0.81 -0.81 14.99
N GLU A 39 1.35 -1.94 14.51
CA GLU A 39 1.97 -2.94 15.37
C GLU A 39 3.22 -2.40 16.09
N LEU A 40 4.02 -1.57 15.42
CA LEU A 40 5.14 -0.87 16.05
C LEU A 40 4.67 0.12 17.11
N ALA A 41 3.68 0.96 16.80
CA ALA A 41 3.11 1.92 17.74
C ALA A 41 2.50 1.24 18.97
N ALA A 42 1.86 0.07 18.80
CA ALA A 42 1.31 -0.71 19.90
C ALA A 42 2.38 -1.25 20.85
N LEU A 43 3.59 -1.56 20.36
CA LEU A 43 4.72 -1.94 21.22
C LEU A 43 5.29 -0.76 22.02
N ASP A 44 5.13 0.45 21.51
CA ASP A 44 5.61 1.68 22.14
C ASP A 44 4.55 2.28 23.10
N ALA A 45 3.33 1.74 23.11
CA ALA A 45 2.24 2.23 23.94
C ALA A 45 2.55 2.09 25.44
N PRO A 46 2.24 3.11 26.27
CA PRO A 46 2.58 3.11 27.70
C PRO A 46 1.89 2.00 28.51
N GLU A 47 0.80 1.42 28.00
CA GLU A 47 0.15 0.23 28.58
C GLU A 47 1.06 -1.01 28.57
N MET A 48 2.07 -1.06 27.68
CA MET A 48 3.14 -2.08 27.73
C MET A 48 4.07 -1.90 28.94
N ALA A 49 4.21 -0.68 29.47
CA ALA A 49 5.10 -0.30 30.57
C ALA A 49 4.47 -0.42 31.97
N ALA A 50 3.14 -0.44 32.07
CA ALA A 50 2.40 -0.32 33.33
C ALA A 50 2.01 -1.64 34.02
N ALA A 51 2.62 -2.78 33.68
CA ALA A 51 2.31 -4.07 34.30
C ALA A 51 2.80 -4.15 35.78
N ALA A 52 1.96 -3.60 36.66
CA ALA A 52 1.73 -3.74 38.10
C ALA A 52 2.88 -4.04 39.11
N PRO A 53 2.87 -3.39 40.29
CA PRO A 53 3.79 -3.63 41.39
C PRO A 53 3.37 -4.89 42.19
N GLY A 54 4.11 -5.98 42.03
CA GLY A 54 3.93 -7.18 42.81
C GLY A 54 5.09 -8.15 42.59
N ASP A 55 5.93 -8.28 43.61
CA ASP A 55 7.15 -9.10 43.67
C ASP A 55 8.29 -8.68 42.72
N ILE A 56 9.31 -8.03 43.29
CA ILE A 56 10.50 -7.50 42.60
C ILE A 56 11.29 -8.63 41.90
N ALA A 57 11.31 -9.85 42.45
CA ALA A 57 12.02 -10.97 41.85
C ALA A 57 11.26 -11.53 40.63
N ALA A 58 9.93 -11.65 40.73
CA ALA A 58 9.07 -11.99 39.61
C ALA A 58 9.12 -10.91 38.52
N LEU A 59 9.09 -9.63 38.89
CA LEU A 59 9.27 -8.47 37.99
C LEU A 59 10.64 -8.46 37.30
N ALA A 60 11.73 -8.84 37.99
CA ALA A 60 13.06 -8.87 37.40
C ALA A 60 13.17 -9.97 36.32
N VAL A 61 12.65 -11.17 36.59
CA VAL A 61 12.70 -12.30 35.64
C VAL A 61 11.72 -12.11 34.48
N THR A 62 10.47 -11.72 34.78
CA THR A 62 9.43 -11.50 33.76
C THR A 62 9.69 -10.22 32.97
N GLY A 63 10.23 -9.17 33.59
CA GLY A 63 10.62 -7.92 32.96
C GLY A 63 11.78 -8.09 31.98
N ALA A 64 12.83 -8.84 32.34
CA ALA A 64 13.94 -9.12 31.43
C ALA A 64 13.52 -10.03 30.25
N ALA A 65 12.67 -11.04 30.50
CA ALA A 65 12.11 -11.87 29.43
C ALA A 65 11.21 -11.06 28.48
N ARG A 66 10.35 -10.20 29.04
CA ARG A 66 9.48 -9.30 28.28
C ARG A 66 10.26 -8.27 27.48
N ALA A 67 11.28 -7.65 28.06
CA ALA A 67 12.13 -6.69 27.36
C ALA A 67 12.84 -7.35 26.16
N ARG A 68 13.38 -8.57 26.34
CA ARG A 68 13.98 -9.34 25.24
C ARG A 68 12.96 -9.69 24.16
N TRP A 69 11.74 -10.09 24.54
CA TRP A 69 10.66 -10.35 23.59
C TRP A 69 10.27 -9.08 22.82
N CYS A 70 10.08 -7.94 23.50
CA CYS A 70 9.76 -6.66 22.86
C CYS A 70 10.88 -6.23 21.89
N ALA A 71 12.14 -6.36 22.29
CA ALA A 71 13.29 -6.05 21.43
C ALA A 71 13.32 -6.93 20.19
N ALA A 72 13.14 -8.25 20.35
CA ALA A 72 13.09 -9.19 19.23
C ALA A 72 11.90 -8.91 18.30
N ARG A 73 10.71 -8.63 18.87
CA ARG A 73 9.51 -8.29 18.10
C ARG A 73 9.69 -6.97 17.35
N ARG A 74 10.26 -5.95 17.97
CA ARG A 74 10.56 -4.66 17.35
C ARG A 74 11.54 -4.82 16.18
N ALA A 75 12.63 -5.56 16.37
CA ALA A 75 13.57 -5.85 15.28
C ALA A 75 12.89 -6.55 14.10
N ALA A 76 12.03 -7.55 14.36
CA ALA A 76 11.28 -8.24 13.32
C ALA A 76 10.30 -7.31 12.58
N LEU A 77 9.63 -6.40 13.31
CA LEU A 77 8.70 -5.43 12.73
C LEU A 77 9.40 -4.32 11.94
N ILE A 78 10.56 -3.84 12.37
CA ILE A 78 11.37 -2.89 11.59
C ILE A 78 11.74 -3.51 10.24
N ALA A 79 12.27 -4.75 10.26
CA ALA A 79 12.58 -5.45 9.01
C ALA A 79 11.33 -5.69 8.14
N ALA A 80 10.15 -5.91 8.74
CA ALA A 80 8.89 -6.00 8.02
C ALA A 80 8.44 -4.66 7.44
N GLN A 81 8.69 -3.55 8.15
CA GLN A 81 8.39 -2.19 7.71
C GLN A 81 9.22 -1.84 6.49
N ASP A 82 10.51 -2.13 6.50
CA ASP A 82 11.41 -1.88 5.36
C ASP A 82 10.95 -2.64 4.11
N ARG A 83 10.60 -3.93 4.26
CA ARG A 83 10.02 -4.72 3.17
C ARG A 83 8.69 -4.15 2.67
N ALA A 84 7.83 -3.68 3.58
CA ALA A 84 6.54 -3.09 3.23
C ALA A 84 6.72 -1.74 2.49
N ARG A 85 7.68 -0.91 2.90
CA ARG A 85 8.04 0.34 2.22
C ARG A 85 8.56 0.07 0.81
N ALA A 86 9.50 -0.85 0.67
CA ALA A 86 10.02 -1.24 -0.65
C ALA A 86 8.91 -1.75 -1.58
N ALA A 87 8.01 -2.61 -1.08
CA ALA A 87 6.87 -3.09 -1.84
C ALA A 87 5.90 -1.97 -2.24
N ARG A 88 5.64 -1.02 -1.32
CA ARG A 88 4.80 0.16 -1.59
C ARG A 88 5.42 1.06 -2.65
N ASP A 89 6.72 1.30 -2.61
CA ASP A 89 7.39 2.18 -3.56
C ASP A 89 7.44 1.56 -4.97
N ALA A 90 7.67 0.24 -5.06
CA ALA A 90 7.52 -0.50 -6.30
C ALA A 90 6.08 -0.40 -6.86
N ALA A 91 5.07 -0.64 -6.01
CA ALA A 91 3.67 -0.53 -6.41
C ALA A 91 3.29 0.90 -6.83
N LEU A 92 3.85 1.92 -6.18
CA LEU A 92 3.63 3.32 -6.53
C LEU A 92 4.22 3.64 -7.91
N ALA A 93 5.44 3.19 -8.19
CA ALA A 93 6.07 3.36 -9.49
C ALA A 93 5.24 2.70 -10.61
N GLU A 94 4.77 1.47 -10.39
CA GLU A 94 3.90 0.77 -11.34
C GLU A 94 2.57 1.49 -11.56
N ALA A 95 1.93 1.97 -10.48
CA ALA A 95 0.67 2.68 -10.54
C ALA A 95 0.80 4.01 -11.29
N ARG A 96 1.87 4.78 -11.05
CA ARG A 96 2.17 6.01 -11.80
C ARG A 96 2.31 5.74 -13.29
N GLY A 97 3.06 4.69 -13.66
CA GLY A 97 3.20 4.27 -15.05
C GLY A 97 1.87 3.88 -15.69
N ALA A 98 1.02 3.14 -14.97
CA ALA A 98 -0.29 2.73 -15.48
C ALA A 98 -1.26 3.92 -15.65
N VAL A 99 -1.29 4.85 -14.69
CA VAL A 99 -2.08 6.09 -14.78
C VAL A 99 -1.61 6.94 -15.95
N GLY A 100 -0.29 7.11 -16.13
CA GLY A 100 0.27 7.87 -17.25
C GLY A 100 -0.09 7.27 -18.61
N ARG A 101 -0.04 5.94 -18.75
CA ARG A 101 -0.46 5.23 -19.96
C ARG A 101 -1.95 5.39 -20.24
N ASP A 102 -2.80 5.21 -19.23
CA ASP A 102 -4.25 5.38 -19.38
C ASP A 102 -4.61 6.82 -19.80
N ALA A 103 -3.93 7.82 -19.22
CA ALA A 103 -4.09 9.22 -19.61
C ALA A 103 -3.64 9.48 -21.05
N ALA A 104 -2.57 8.82 -21.52
CA ALA A 104 -2.13 8.92 -22.91
C ALA A 104 -3.16 8.31 -23.88
N VAL A 105 -3.73 7.15 -23.53
CA VAL A 105 -4.79 6.51 -24.32
C VAL A 105 -6.06 7.35 -24.34
N ALA A 106 -6.43 7.96 -23.21
CA ALA A 106 -7.56 8.89 -23.15
C ALA A 106 -7.40 10.07 -24.12
N ARG A 107 -6.21 10.69 -24.18
CA ARG A 107 -5.92 11.77 -25.14
C ARG A 107 -6.01 11.31 -26.60
N LEU A 108 -5.60 10.08 -26.90
CA LEU A 108 -5.76 9.51 -28.25
C LEU A 108 -7.24 9.31 -28.60
N CYS A 109 -8.03 8.81 -27.65
CA CYS A 109 -9.48 8.66 -27.81
C CYS A 109 -10.16 10.01 -28.09
N GLU A 110 -9.83 11.04 -27.29
CA GLU A 110 -10.35 12.40 -27.46
C GLU A 110 -10.03 12.98 -28.84
N ARG A 111 -8.78 12.80 -29.32
CA ARG A 111 -8.36 13.27 -30.65
C ARG A 111 -9.14 12.59 -31.78
N ASP A 112 -9.48 11.32 -31.62
CA ASP A 112 -10.18 10.53 -32.64
C ASP A 112 -11.73 10.64 -32.51
N GLY A 113 -12.23 11.56 -31.66
CA GLY A 113 -13.66 11.79 -31.46
C GLY A 113 -14.38 10.68 -30.69
N PHE A 114 -13.63 9.84 -29.98
CA PHE A 114 -14.13 8.71 -29.19
C PHE A 114 -14.02 9.00 -27.69
N ARG A 115 -15.09 8.74 -26.94
CA ARG A 115 -15.08 8.96 -25.48
C ARG A 115 -14.34 7.82 -24.77
N HIS A 116 -13.31 8.16 -24.02
CA HIS A 116 -12.59 7.18 -23.20
C HIS A 116 -13.51 6.62 -22.09
N PRO A 117 -13.70 5.29 -21.98
CA PRO A 117 -14.66 4.67 -21.06
C PRO A 117 -14.31 4.84 -19.56
N GLY A 118 -13.15 5.43 -19.25
CA GLY A 118 -12.71 5.70 -17.88
C GLY A 118 -12.34 7.16 -17.60
N GLY A 119 -12.70 8.10 -18.49
CA GLY A 119 -12.52 9.52 -18.24
C GLY A 119 -13.50 10.03 -17.17
N PRO A 120 -13.12 11.01 -16.33
CA PRO A 120 -14.08 11.64 -15.41
C PRO A 120 -15.24 12.23 -16.22
N ASP A 121 -16.47 11.99 -15.79
CA ASP A 121 -17.63 12.75 -16.28
C ASP A 121 -17.34 14.23 -16.01
N ARG A 122 -17.22 15.01 -17.08
CA ARG A 122 -17.15 16.47 -17.01
C ARG A 122 -18.55 17.03 -16.89
#